data_AF-A0A2E3S703-F1
#
_entry.id   AF-A0A2E3S703-F1
#
_cell.length_a   1.000
_cell.length_b   1.000
_cell.length_c   1.000
_cell.angle_alpha   90.00
_cell.angle_beta   90.00
_cell.angle_gamma   90.00
#
_symmetry.space_group_name_H-M   'P 1'
#
loop_
_entity.id
_entity.type
_entity.pdbx_description
1 polymer ?
#
loop_
_entity_poly.entity_id
_entity_poly.type
_entity_poly.pdbx_seq_one_letter_code
_entity_poly.pdbx_strand_id
1 'polypeptide(L)'
;MLLPCWPFSSTPNCRGGYPTSEPPTCPEYMNAILRPRRGHRLDTSRSVVSVHNITWSATASAVGSKEVIEHALQWMTGDHAELSNDKVKSYHGAKMTLIHARIMKKKAAKLSLTHLGADFLLELAKSEQLEARIDEDNILHIRLSLQSLASGSIDFSCGHEEQVKGRIKLEVYPGQKPEEIAHEMLVNAAKIASDEGLPMDPNTLKFR
;
A
#
# COMPACT_ATOMS: atom_id res chain seq x y z
N MET A 1 -49.67 17.93 65.01
CA MET A 1 -50.07 17.37 63.69
C MET A 1 -50.36 18.55 62.77
N LEU A 2 -49.93 18.65 61.52
CA LEU A 2 -49.13 17.80 60.65
C LEU A 2 -48.87 18.63 59.36
N LEU A 3 -47.84 18.24 58.62
CA LEU A 3 -47.57 18.44 57.19
C LEU A 3 -46.62 19.58 56.73
N PRO A 4 -45.72 19.26 55.75
CA PRO A 4 -44.72 20.17 55.21
C PRO A 4 -45.09 20.71 53.81
N CYS A 5 -44.46 21.82 53.41
CA CYS A 5 -44.38 22.28 52.02
C CYS A 5 -42.93 22.66 51.68
N TRP A 6 -42.46 22.21 50.52
CA TRP A 6 -41.28 22.73 49.83
C TRP A 6 -41.70 23.84 48.85
N PRO A 7 -40.90 24.90 48.63
CA PRO A 7 -41.13 25.82 47.53
C PRO A 7 -40.10 25.70 46.40
N PHE A 8 -40.59 26.16 45.26
CA PHE A 8 -40.02 26.32 43.93
C PHE A 8 -39.34 27.69 43.84
N SER A 9 -38.24 27.83 43.10
CA SER A 9 -37.83 29.14 42.57
C SER A 9 -36.94 29.02 41.33
N SER A 10 -37.37 29.70 40.26
CA SER A 10 -36.63 30.00 39.05
C SER A 10 -35.77 31.27 39.18
N THR A 11 -34.73 31.32 38.35
CA THR A 11 -33.52 32.17 38.27
C THR A 11 -33.77 33.69 38.05
N PRO A 12 -32.76 34.60 38.11
CA PRO A 12 -31.91 34.83 36.92
C PRO A 12 -30.48 35.43 37.14
N ASN A 13 -29.73 35.36 36.03
CA ASN A 13 -28.83 36.38 35.45
C ASN A 13 -27.31 36.37 35.73
N CYS A 14 -26.58 36.36 34.60
CA CYS A 14 -25.13 36.37 34.48
C CYS A 14 -24.59 37.81 34.43
N ARG A 15 -23.58 38.13 35.26
CA ARG A 15 -22.55 39.13 34.94
C ARG A 15 -21.23 38.79 35.62
N GLY A 16 -20.16 38.77 34.83
CA GLY A 16 -18.83 39.27 35.18
C GLY A 16 -18.00 38.45 36.17
N GLY A 17 -17.08 37.64 35.64
CA GLY A 17 -15.91 37.16 36.37
C GLY A 17 -15.05 36.28 35.46
N TYR A 18 -13.83 36.71 35.14
CA TYR A 18 -12.80 35.77 34.67
C TYR A 18 -12.43 34.88 35.85
N PRO A 19 -12.63 33.55 35.79
CA PRO A 19 -12.07 32.68 36.82
C PRO A 19 -10.58 32.51 36.53
N THR A 20 -9.79 32.96 37.49
CA THR A 20 -8.40 32.61 37.73
C THR A 20 -8.14 31.12 37.50
N SER A 21 -6.97 30.86 36.92
CA SER A 21 -6.37 29.57 36.65
C SER A 21 -6.35 28.66 37.88
N GLU A 22 -7.26 27.70 37.93
CA GLU A 22 -7.02 26.44 38.63
C GLU A 22 -7.28 25.30 37.64
N PRO A 23 -6.25 24.51 37.28
CA PRO A 23 -6.44 23.36 36.41
C PRO A 23 -7.31 22.32 37.13
N PRO A 24 -8.31 21.73 36.46
CA PRO A 24 -9.18 20.73 37.08
C PRO A 24 -8.35 19.50 37.50
N THR A 25 -8.39 19.19 38.79
CA THR A 25 -7.71 18.07 39.45
C THR A 25 -8.36 16.70 39.21
N CYS A 26 -9.30 16.59 38.25
CA CYS A 26 -9.93 15.33 37.90
C CYS A 26 -8.94 14.43 37.14
N PRO A 27 -8.55 13.24 37.68
CA PRO A 27 -7.61 12.33 37.02
C PRO A 27 -8.10 11.83 35.64
N GLU A 28 -9.42 11.86 35.41
CA GLU A 28 -10.02 11.44 34.15
C GLU A 28 -9.70 12.39 32.98
N TYR A 29 -9.47 13.68 33.24
CA TYR A 29 -9.20 14.66 32.19
C TYR A 29 -7.73 14.59 31.70
N MET A 30 -6.79 14.28 32.59
CA MET A 30 -5.37 14.08 32.24
C MET A 30 -5.15 12.81 31.39
N ASN A 31 -5.98 11.77 31.58
CA ASN A 31 -5.89 10.52 30.82
C ASN A 31 -6.46 10.63 29.39
N ALA A 32 -7.17 11.70 29.05
CA ALA A 32 -7.69 11.94 27.69
C ALA A 32 -6.66 12.61 26.77
N ILE A 33 -5.71 13.38 27.32
CA ILE A 33 -4.66 14.08 26.56
C ILE A 33 -3.46 13.15 26.30
N LEU A 34 -3.29 12.12 27.12
CA LEU A 34 -2.23 11.11 26.98
C LEU A 34 -2.71 9.80 26.33
N ARG A 35 -3.89 9.77 25.70
CA ARG A 35 -4.15 8.69 24.74
C ARG A 35 -3.32 9.01 23.50
N PRO A 36 -2.31 8.19 23.14
CA PRO A 36 -1.74 8.29 21.82
C PRO A 36 -2.93 8.11 20.86
N ARG A 37 -3.25 9.14 20.08
CA ARG A 37 -4.04 8.92 18.86
C ARG A 37 -3.29 7.80 18.16
N ARG A 38 -3.95 6.65 17.96
CA ARG A 38 -3.46 5.60 17.07
C ARG A 38 -3.48 6.16 15.64
N GLY A 39 -2.65 7.17 15.36
CA GLY A 39 -1.99 7.20 14.09
C GLY A 39 -1.06 6.00 14.16
N HIS A 40 -1.30 5.01 13.30
CA HIS A 40 -0.23 4.13 12.86
C HIS A 40 0.86 5.02 12.27
N ARG A 41 1.70 5.60 13.14
CA ARG A 41 3.04 5.98 12.78
C ARG A 41 3.69 4.62 12.62
N LEU A 42 3.70 4.11 11.38
CA LEU A 42 4.68 3.12 10.98
C LEU A 42 6.01 3.72 11.43
N ASP A 43 6.49 3.23 12.57
CA ASP A 43 7.81 3.55 13.04
C ASP A 43 8.72 2.95 11.98
N THR A 44 9.13 3.81 11.05
CA THR A 44 10.11 3.48 10.03
C THR A 44 11.43 3.33 10.77
N SER A 45 11.58 2.22 11.49
CA SER A 45 12.80 1.76 12.10
C SER A 45 13.75 1.35 10.98
N ARG A 46 14.25 2.35 10.23
CA ARG A 46 15.42 2.30 9.36
C ARG A 46 15.60 0.97 8.59
N SER A 47 14.53 0.33 8.13
CA SER A 47 14.60 -0.82 7.26
C SER A 47 14.92 -0.25 5.88
N VAL A 48 16.17 -0.44 5.48
CA VAL A 48 16.73 0.01 4.21
C VAL A 48 16.15 -0.87 3.11
N VAL A 49 14.85 -0.75 2.83
CA VAL A 49 14.27 -1.27 1.60
C VAL A 49 14.76 -0.35 0.47
N SER A 50 15.69 -0.86 -0.34
CA SER A 50 16.43 -0.13 -1.37
C SER A 50 15.64 0.01 -2.67
N VAL A 51 14.42 0.56 -2.59
CA VAL A 51 13.57 0.79 -3.78
C VAL A 51 13.55 2.27 -4.14
N HIS A 52 13.88 2.57 -5.40
CA HIS A 52 13.82 3.91 -5.94
C HIS A 52 12.44 4.23 -6.52
N ASN A 53 11.97 3.41 -7.45
CA ASN A 53 10.65 3.54 -8.06
C ASN A 53 10.13 2.18 -8.53
N ILE A 54 8.81 2.10 -8.75
CA ILE A 54 8.15 0.91 -9.28
C ILE A 54 7.24 1.32 -10.42
N THR A 55 7.27 0.55 -11.51
CA THR A 55 6.35 0.71 -12.63
C THR A 55 5.76 -0.63 -13.02
N TRP A 56 4.43 -0.69 -13.07
CA TRP A 56 3.68 -1.80 -13.63
C TRP A 56 3.08 -1.39 -14.96
N SER A 57 3.06 -2.30 -15.92
CA SER A 57 2.48 -2.05 -17.23
C SER A 57 1.69 -3.27 -17.70
N ALA A 58 0.45 -3.04 -18.11
CA ALA A 58 -0.45 -4.07 -18.62
C ALA A 58 -1.11 -3.57 -19.91
N THR A 59 -1.44 -4.49 -20.81
CA THR A 59 -2.15 -4.15 -22.05
C THR A 59 -3.56 -4.69 -21.99
N ALA A 60 -4.55 -3.82 -22.15
CA ALA A 60 -5.93 -4.20 -22.35
C ALA A 60 -6.21 -4.32 -23.85
N SER A 61 -6.64 -5.51 -24.27
CA SER A 61 -7.20 -5.74 -25.61
C SER A 61 -8.60 -5.13 -25.72
N ALA A 62 -9.19 -5.13 -26.92
CA ALA A 62 -10.59 -4.71 -27.10
C ALA A 62 -11.61 -5.64 -26.42
N VAL A 63 -11.20 -6.85 -26.04
CA VAL A 63 -12.05 -7.84 -25.37
C VAL A 63 -11.87 -7.77 -23.84
N GLY A 64 -10.68 -7.40 -23.37
CA GLY A 64 -10.41 -7.23 -21.94
C GLY A 64 -11.08 -5.99 -21.36
N SER A 65 -11.61 -6.11 -20.14
CA SER A 65 -12.10 -4.93 -19.40
C SER A 65 -10.92 -4.15 -18.84
N LYS A 66 -10.78 -2.92 -19.31
CA LYS A 66 -9.78 -1.96 -18.82
C LYS A 66 -9.96 -1.71 -17.32
N GLU A 67 -11.21 -1.56 -16.88
CA GLU A 67 -11.59 -1.22 -15.52
C GLU A 67 -11.17 -2.31 -14.54
N VAL A 68 -11.34 -3.59 -14.92
CA VAL A 68 -10.89 -4.74 -14.11
C VAL A 68 -9.38 -4.71 -13.94
N ILE A 69 -8.63 -4.42 -15.00
CA ILE A 69 -7.16 -4.36 -14.96
C ILE A 69 -6.70 -3.18 -14.10
N GLU A 70 -7.31 -2.00 -14.23
CA GLU A 70 -7.01 -0.82 -13.42
C GLU A 70 -7.26 -1.10 -11.93
N HIS A 71 -8.40 -1.69 -11.59
CA HIS A 71 -8.73 -2.05 -10.21
C HIS A 71 -7.76 -3.11 -9.65
N ALA A 72 -7.39 -4.10 -10.45
CA ALA A 72 -6.44 -5.14 -10.05
C ALA A 72 -5.04 -4.56 -9.78
N LEU A 73 -4.58 -3.61 -10.61
CA LEU A 73 -3.32 -2.89 -10.40
C LEU A 73 -3.37 -1.99 -9.16
N GLN A 74 -4.49 -1.31 -8.91
CA GLN A 74 -4.69 -0.50 -7.69
C GLN A 74 -4.64 -1.35 -6.43
N TRP A 75 -5.37 -2.46 -6.43
CA TRP A 75 -5.39 -3.43 -5.33
C TRP A 75 -3.99 -3.97 -5.02
N MET A 76 -3.26 -4.44 -6.04
CA MET A 76 -1.90 -4.96 -5.91
C MET A 76 -0.90 -3.92 -5.40
N THR A 77 -1.14 -2.63 -5.68
CA THR A 77 -0.24 -1.55 -5.27
C THR A 77 -0.68 -0.86 -3.97
N GLY A 78 -1.82 -1.23 -3.39
CA GLY A 78 -2.36 -0.60 -2.19
C GLY A 78 -2.76 0.87 -2.40
N ASP A 79 -3.29 1.22 -3.57
CA ASP A 79 -3.67 2.59 -3.97
C ASP A 79 -2.51 3.60 -3.95
N HIS A 80 -1.26 3.12 -3.97
CA HIS A 80 -0.07 3.97 -3.98
C HIS A 80 0.37 4.40 -5.38
N ALA A 81 -0.22 3.83 -6.44
CA ALA A 81 0.17 4.06 -7.81
C ALA A 81 -0.66 5.12 -8.53
N GLU A 82 0.02 5.95 -9.32
CA GLU A 82 -0.60 6.83 -10.29
C GLU A 82 -0.88 6.04 -11.57
N LEU A 83 -2.16 5.93 -11.95
CA LEU A 83 -2.58 5.26 -13.17
C LEU A 83 -2.58 6.22 -14.37
N SER A 84 -2.02 5.78 -15.50
CA SER A 84 -2.11 6.47 -16.79
C SER A 84 -2.44 5.49 -17.91
N ASN A 85 -3.16 5.96 -18.93
CA ASN A 85 -3.66 5.13 -20.03
C ASN A 85 -3.25 5.70 -21.38
N ASP A 86 -2.60 4.89 -22.20
CA ASP A 86 -2.12 5.26 -23.53
C ASP A 86 -2.77 4.37 -24.60
N LYS A 87 -3.24 4.99 -25.69
CA LYS A 87 -3.79 4.25 -26.83
C LYS A 87 -2.66 3.80 -27.74
N VAL A 88 -2.51 2.49 -27.91
CA VAL A 88 -1.46 1.88 -28.73
C VAL A 88 -2.06 0.92 -29.75
N LYS A 89 -1.25 0.58 -30.76
CA LYS A 89 -1.57 -0.49 -31.72
C LYS A 89 -0.71 -1.70 -31.39
N SER A 90 -1.32 -2.88 -31.45
CA SER A 90 -0.60 -4.14 -31.36
C SER A 90 0.30 -4.32 -32.58
N TYR A 91 1.18 -5.32 -32.53
CA TYR A 91 2.04 -5.70 -33.66
C TYR A 91 1.22 -5.97 -34.94
N HIS A 92 0.03 -6.54 -34.81
CA HIS A 92 -0.89 -6.81 -35.92
C HIS A 92 -1.92 -5.68 -36.17
N GLY A 93 -1.70 -4.49 -35.60
CA GLY A 93 -2.52 -3.30 -35.85
C GLY A 93 -3.82 -3.20 -35.06
N ALA A 94 -4.13 -4.19 -34.20
CA ALA A 94 -5.30 -4.13 -33.34
C ALA A 94 -5.16 -2.99 -32.32
N LYS A 95 -6.25 -2.27 -32.06
CA LYS A 95 -6.24 -1.19 -31.05
C LYS A 95 -6.16 -1.82 -29.65
N MET A 96 -5.25 -1.31 -28.83
CA MET A 96 -5.03 -1.72 -27.45
C MET A 96 -4.89 -0.48 -26.57
N THR A 97 -5.15 -0.66 -25.28
CA THR A 97 -4.84 0.36 -24.27
C THR A 97 -3.69 -0.14 -23.41
N LEU A 98 -2.62 0.62 -23.33
CA LEU A 98 -1.52 0.37 -22.41
C LEU A 98 -1.81 1.12 -21.11
N ILE A 99 -1.92 0.36 -20.04
CA ILE A 99 -2.20 0.84 -18.69
C ILE A 99 -0.86 0.84 -17.95
N HIS A 100 -0.50 1.98 -17.38
CA HIS A 100 0.70 2.13 -16.56
C HIS A 100 0.30 2.48 -15.13
N ALA A 101 0.87 1.77 -14.16
CA ALA A 101 0.79 2.14 -12.75
C ALA A 101 2.20 2.54 -12.29
N ARG A 102 2.42 3.82 -12.00
CA ARG A 102 3.74 4.38 -11.66
C ARG A 102 3.78 4.82 -10.21
N ILE A 103 4.84 4.46 -9.52
CA ILE A 103 5.08 4.83 -8.12
C ILE A 103 6.46 5.49 -8.04
N MET A 104 6.45 6.83 -8.01
CA MET A 104 7.68 7.63 -7.99
C MET A 104 8.18 7.94 -6.57
N LYS A 105 7.29 7.87 -5.58
CA LYS A 105 7.64 8.17 -4.18
C LYS A 105 8.25 6.92 -3.52
N LYS A 106 9.51 7.02 -3.06
CA LYS A 106 10.21 5.91 -2.38
C LYS A 106 9.41 5.25 -1.26
N LYS A 107 8.76 6.04 -0.39
CA LYS A 107 7.94 5.50 0.72
C LYS A 107 6.76 4.67 0.19
N ALA A 108 6.07 5.19 -0.82
CA ALA A 108 4.93 4.53 -1.43
C ALA A 108 5.35 3.27 -2.19
N ALA A 109 6.51 3.31 -2.86
CA ALA A 109 7.08 2.15 -3.55
C ALA A 109 7.38 1.00 -2.58
N LYS A 110 7.97 1.31 -1.42
CA LYS A 110 8.24 0.33 -0.36
C LYS A 110 6.94 -0.33 0.14
N LEU A 111 5.91 0.48 0.43
CA LEU A 111 4.62 -0.04 0.88
C LEU A 111 3.96 -0.90 -0.20
N SER A 112 3.91 -0.42 -1.45
CA SER A 112 3.31 -1.18 -2.55
C SER A 112 3.96 -2.54 -2.80
N LEU A 113 5.25 -2.70 -2.47
CA LEU A 113 5.92 -3.99 -2.60
C LEU A 113 5.39 -5.00 -1.59
N THR A 114 5.05 -4.56 -0.37
CA THR A 114 4.48 -5.43 0.68
C THR A 114 3.09 -5.96 0.30
N HIS A 115 2.35 -5.22 -0.54
CA HIS A 115 1.07 -5.67 -1.08
C HIS A 115 1.17 -6.82 -2.09
N LEU A 116 2.37 -7.20 -2.55
CA LEU A 116 2.52 -8.41 -3.37
C LEU A 116 2.32 -9.70 -2.57
N GLY A 117 2.41 -9.63 -1.24
CA GLY A 117 2.23 -10.77 -0.35
C GLY A 117 3.52 -11.47 0.04
N ALA A 118 3.53 -11.99 1.26
CA ALA A 118 4.72 -12.61 1.83
C ALA A 118 5.18 -13.84 1.05
N ASP A 119 4.24 -14.72 0.67
CA ASP A 119 4.55 -15.97 -0.03
C ASP A 119 5.17 -15.70 -1.40
N PHE A 120 4.57 -14.80 -2.18
CA PHE A 120 5.09 -14.41 -3.50
C PHE A 120 6.48 -13.76 -3.40
N LEU A 121 6.68 -12.85 -2.44
CA LEU A 121 7.97 -12.19 -2.24
C LEU A 121 9.06 -13.17 -1.82
N LEU A 122 8.75 -14.15 -0.96
CA LEU A 122 9.69 -15.18 -0.53
C LEU A 122 10.00 -16.17 -1.65
N GLU A 123 9.01 -16.54 -2.46
CA GLU A 123 9.22 -17.35 -3.66
C GLU A 123 10.15 -16.64 -4.64
N LEU A 124 9.92 -15.35 -4.89
CA LEU A 124 10.79 -14.53 -5.73
C LEU A 124 12.21 -14.45 -5.17
N ALA A 125 12.37 -14.26 -3.86
CA ALA A 125 13.68 -14.17 -3.21
C ALA A 125 14.47 -15.49 -3.27
N LYS A 126 13.77 -16.63 -3.17
CA LYS A 126 14.39 -17.97 -3.23
C LYS A 126 14.68 -18.43 -4.66
N SER A 127 14.17 -17.73 -5.67
CA SER A 127 14.35 -18.14 -7.05
C SER A 127 15.82 -18.04 -7.47
N GLU A 128 16.37 -19.13 -8.00
CA GLU A 128 17.74 -19.16 -8.56
C GLU A 128 17.92 -18.21 -9.76
N GLN A 129 16.81 -17.71 -10.31
CA GLN A 129 16.76 -16.80 -11.45
C GLN A 129 16.73 -15.32 -11.04
N LEU A 130 16.85 -14.99 -9.75
CA LEU A 130 16.78 -13.61 -9.28
C LEU A 130 17.82 -12.72 -9.97
N GLU A 131 19.05 -13.19 -10.09
CA GLU A 131 20.14 -12.49 -10.80
C GLU A 131 19.81 -12.25 -12.27
N ALA A 132 19.28 -13.28 -12.96
CA ALA A 132 18.90 -13.19 -14.38
C ALA A 132 17.70 -12.27 -14.65
N ARG A 133 16.96 -11.87 -13.60
CA ARG A 133 15.85 -10.91 -13.68
C ARG A 133 16.30 -9.48 -13.41
N ILE A 134 17.55 -9.26 -13.00
CA ILE A 134 18.10 -7.94 -12.74
C ILE A 134 18.94 -7.51 -13.95
N ASP A 135 18.54 -6.42 -14.57
CA ASP A 135 19.28 -5.82 -15.68
C ASP A 135 20.47 -4.98 -15.18
N GLU A 136 21.39 -4.61 -16.09
CA GLU A 136 22.56 -3.77 -15.80
C GLU A 136 22.21 -2.39 -15.18
N ASP A 137 20.99 -1.90 -15.44
CA ASP A 137 20.45 -0.66 -14.88
C ASP A 137 19.93 -0.80 -13.43
N ASN A 138 20.18 -1.94 -12.77
CA ASN A 138 19.65 -2.31 -11.46
C ASN A 138 18.11 -2.32 -11.43
N ILE A 139 17.50 -2.81 -12.52
CA ILE A 139 16.05 -2.94 -12.63
C ILE A 139 15.70 -4.41 -12.48
N LEU A 140 14.91 -4.73 -11.47
CA LEU A 140 14.34 -6.07 -11.30
C LEU A 140 13.06 -6.19 -12.14
N HIS A 141 13.06 -7.18 -13.03
CA HIS A 141 11.97 -7.48 -13.95
C HIS A 141 11.09 -8.60 -13.41
N ILE A 142 9.79 -8.32 -13.29
CA ILE A 142 8.78 -9.30 -12.83
C ILE A 142 7.69 -9.42 -13.89
N ARG A 143 7.18 -10.63 -14.09
CA ARG A 143 6.03 -10.88 -14.96
C ARG A 143 4.98 -11.65 -14.18
N LEU A 144 3.79 -11.07 -14.07
CA LEU A 144 2.64 -11.63 -13.37
C LEU A 144 1.58 -12.05 -14.37
N SER A 145 0.82 -13.11 -14.05
CA SER A 145 -0.36 -13.47 -14.84
C SER A 145 -1.43 -12.40 -14.64
N LEU A 146 -1.92 -11.82 -15.74
CA LEU A 146 -3.02 -10.87 -15.69
C LEU A 146 -4.32 -11.55 -15.24
N GLN A 147 -4.51 -12.81 -15.60
CA GLN A 147 -5.70 -13.58 -15.26
C GLN A 147 -5.77 -13.84 -13.74
N SER A 148 -4.67 -14.29 -13.14
CA SER A 148 -4.55 -14.42 -11.68
C SER A 148 -4.86 -13.10 -11.00
N LEU A 149 -4.24 -12.01 -11.46
CA LEU A 149 -4.42 -10.69 -10.86
C LEU A 149 -5.87 -10.21 -10.92
N ALA A 150 -6.54 -10.42 -12.06
CA ALA A 150 -7.95 -10.09 -12.23
C ALA A 150 -8.87 -10.93 -11.33
N SER A 151 -8.46 -12.15 -10.97
CA SER A 151 -9.18 -13.04 -10.05
C SER A 151 -8.89 -12.74 -8.56
N GLY A 152 -7.89 -11.91 -8.27
CA GLY A 152 -7.49 -11.55 -6.91
C GLY A 152 -6.38 -12.41 -6.32
N SER A 153 -5.59 -13.10 -7.17
CA SER A 153 -4.36 -13.79 -6.76
C SER A 153 -3.14 -13.19 -7.45
N ILE A 154 -1.96 -13.33 -6.85
CA ILE A 154 -0.69 -12.81 -7.40
C ILE A 154 0.21 -14.00 -7.69
N ASP A 155 0.29 -14.37 -8.97
CA ASP A 155 1.06 -15.53 -9.43
C ASP A 155 2.03 -15.12 -10.55
N PHE A 156 3.14 -15.87 -10.66
CA PHE A 156 4.05 -15.73 -11.79
C PHE A 156 3.39 -16.16 -13.09
N SER A 157 3.68 -15.44 -14.18
CA SER A 157 3.15 -15.80 -15.49
C SER A 157 3.86 -17.01 -16.10
N CYS A 158 3.13 -17.86 -16.81
CA CYS A 158 3.70 -18.98 -17.59
C CYS A 158 4.16 -18.57 -19.01
N GLY A 159 4.14 -17.28 -19.35
CA GLY A 159 4.71 -16.75 -20.60
C GLY A 159 3.77 -16.73 -21.82
N HIS A 160 2.71 -17.54 -21.82
CA HIS A 160 1.81 -17.72 -22.98
C HIS A 160 0.54 -16.85 -22.90
N GLU A 161 0.28 -16.26 -21.75
CA GLU A 161 -0.91 -15.49 -21.42
C GLU A 161 -0.65 -13.97 -21.41
N GLU A 162 -1.72 -13.18 -21.26
CA GLU A 162 -1.63 -11.75 -20.99
C GLU A 162 -0.90 -11.50 -19.66
N GLN A 163 0.09 -10.60 -19.70
CA GLN A 163 1.03 -10.41 -18.60
C GLN A 163 1.04 -8.97 -18.10
N VAL A 164 1.19 -8.83 -16.78
CA VAL A 164 1.58 -7.56 -16.16
C VAL A 164 3.10 -7.54 -16.03
N LYS A 165 3.72 -6.55 -16.64
CA LYS A 165 5.17 -6.33 -16.59
C LYS A 165 5.50 -5.38 -15.45
N GLY A 166 6.23 -5.89 -14.46
CA GLY A 166 6.78 -5.13 -13.34
C GLY A 166 8.23 -4.74 -13.58
N ARG A 167 8.55 -3.48 -13.27
CA ARG A 167 9.90 -2.93 -13.26
C ARG A 167 10.12 -2.27 -11.92
N ILE A 168 11.04 -2.80 -11.13
CA ILE A 168 11.40 -2.27 -9.81
C ILE A 168 12.83 -1.75 -9.91
N LYS A 169 13.01 -0.44 -9.76
CA LYS A 169 14.36 0.14 -9.77
C LYS A 169 14.97 0.05 -8.39
N LEU A 170 16.06 -0.70 -8.27
CA LEU A 170 16.82 -0.87 -7.05
C LEU A 170 17.73 0.34 -6.81
N GLU A 171 17.88 0.73 -5.54
CA GLU A 171 18.83 1.74 -5.09
C GLU A 171 20.13 1.04 -4.68
N VAL A 172 21.02 0.86 -5.64
CA VAL A 172 22.33 0.21 -5.44
C VAL A 172 23.41 1.28 -5.42
N TYR A 173 24.26 1.24 -4.39
CA TYR A 173 25.43 2.12 -4.27
C TYR A 173 26.71 1.42 -4.75
N PRO A 174 27.75 2.18 -5.15
CA PRO A 174 29.03 1.60 -5.56
C PRO A 174 29.60 0.63 -4.51
N GLY A 175 29.99 -0.56 -4.95
CA GLY A 175 30.53 -1.63 -4.09
C GLY A 175 29.48 -2.59 -3.52
N GLN A 176 28.19 -2.35 -3.74
CA GLN A 176 27.13 -3.29 -3.40
C GLN A 176 26.79 -4.19 -4.59
N LYS A 177 26.40 -5.43 -4.31
CA LYS A 177 25.88 -6.32 -5.35
C LYS A 177 24.36 -6.17 -5.48
N PRO A 178 23.83 -5.98 -6.70
CA PRO A 178 22.38 -5.81 -6.90
C PRO A 178 21.56 -7.01 -6.42
N GLU A 179 22.09 -8.21 -6.56
CA GLU A 179 21.46 -9.47 -6.12
C GLU A 179 21.22 -9.53 -4.61
N GLU A 180 22.23 -9.18 -3.81
CA GLU A 180 22.16 -9.16 -2.35
C GLU A 180 21.15 -8.11 -1.87
N ILE A 181 21.16 -6.93 -2.50
CA ILE A 181 20.22 -5.84 -2.22
C ILE A 181 18.78 -6.22 -2.60
N ALA A 182 18.58 -6.87 -3.75
CA ALA A 182 17.27 -7.35 -4.17
C ALA A 182 16.74 -8.41 -3.20
N HIS A 183 17.58 -9.38 -2.82
CA HIS A 183 17.21 -10.43 -1.88
C HIS A 183 16.83 -9.86 -0.50
N GLU A 184 17.66 -8.97 0.06
CA GLU A 184 17.37 -8.30 1.34
C GLU A 184 16.07 -7.50 1.27
N MET A 185 15.87 -6.75 0.18
CA MET A 185 14.65 -5.98 -0.06
C MET A 185 13.41 -6.87 -0.06
N LEU A 186 13.44 -8.00 -0.77
CA LEU A 186 12.30 -8.93 -0.87
C LEU A 186 11.98 -9.59 0.48
N VAL A 187 13.00 -10.07 1.19
CA VAL A 187 12.83 -10.70 2.51
C VAL A 187 12.27 -9.71 3.53
N ASN A 188 12.75 -8.46 3.54
CA ASN A 188 12.25 -7.44 4.44
C ASN A 188 10.81 -7.04 4.10
N ALA A 189 10.47 -6.92 2.82
CA ALA A 189 9.10 -6.66 2.39
C ALA A 189 8.15 -7.81 2.77
N ALA A 190 8.60 -9.07 2.65
CA ALA A 190 7.80 -10.24 3.01
C ALA A 190 7.50 -10.31 4.52
N LYS A 191 8.46 -9.92 5.37
CA LYS A 191 8.24 -9.82 6.83
C LYS A 191 7.14 -8.82 7.14
N ILE A 192 7.22 -7.61 6.56
CA ILE A 192 6.21 -6.57 6.75
C ILE A 192 4.83 -7.05 6.25
N ALA A 193 4.79 -7.70 5.08
CA ALA A 193 3.56 -8.25 4.53
C ALA A 193 2.94 -9.32 5.45
N SER A 194 3.78 -10.15 6.09
CA SER A 194 3.33 -11.18 7.05
C SER A 194 2.77 -10.55 8.32
N ASP A 195 3.43 -9.51 8.83
CA ASP A 195 3.00 -8.80 10.04
C ASP A 195 1.69 -8.03 9.84
N GLU A 196 1.48 -7.49 8.63
CA GLU A 196 0.29 -6.71 8.28
C GLU A 196 -0.86 -7.56 7.67
N GLY A 197 -0.60 -8.81 7.30
CA GLY A 197 -1.57 -9.71 6.68
C GLY A 197 -1.95 -9.30 5.24
N LEU A 198 -0.95 -8.95 4.43
CA LEU A 198 -1.11 -8.52 3.03
C LEU A 198 -0.80 -9.65 2.04
N PRO A 199 -1.42 -9.65 0.83
CA PRO A 199 -2.49 -8.76 0.38
C PRO A 199 -3.82 -9.06 1.06
N MET A 200 -4.64 -8.02 1.25
CA MET A 200 -6.02 -8.21 1.67
C MET A 200 -6.86 -8.76 0.51
N ASP A 201 -7.81 -9.64 0.80
CA ASP A 201 -8.73 -10.16 -0.22
C ASP A 201 -9.46 -9.02 -0.94
N PRO A 202 -9.41 -8.94 -2.28
CA PRO A 202 -10.03 -7.85 -3.04
C PRO A 202 -11.56 -7.84 -2.91
N ASN A 203 -12.17 -8.98 -2.58
CA ASN A 203 -13.61 -9.08 -2.35
C ASN A 203 -14.05 -8.53 -0.98
N THR A 204 -13.14 -8.41 -0.02
CA THR A 204 -13.44 -7.86 1.31
C THR A 204 -13.63 -6.34 1.27
N LEU A 205 -13.07 -5.67 0.25
CA LEU A 205 -13.19 -4.22 0.04
C LEU A 205 -14.57 -3.78 -0.52
N LYS A 206 -15.40 -4.71 -1.02
CA LYS A 206 -16.72 -4.37 -1.60
C LYS A 206 -17.83 -4.10 -0.57
N PHE A 207 -17.58 -4.28 0.72
CA PHE A 207 -18.59 -4.15 1.78
C PHE A 207 -18.31 -3.02 2.79
N ARG A 208 -17.51 -2.00 2.41
CA ARG A 208 -17.20 -0.88 3.30
C ARG A 208 -17.49 0.48 2.67
#